data_AF-A0A8J3X0Q2-F1
#
_entry.id   AF-A0A8J3X0Q2-F1
#
_cell.length_a   1.000
_cell.length_b   1.000
_cell.length_c   1.000
_cell.angle_alpha   90.00
_cell.angle_beta   90.00
_cell.angle_gamma   90.00
#
_symmetry.space_group_name_H-M   'P 1'
#
loop_
_entity.id
_entity.type
_entity.pdbx_description
1 polymer ?
#
loop_
_entity_poly.entity_id
_entity_poly.type
_entity_poly.pdbx_seq_one_letter_code
_entity_poly.pdbx_strand_id
1 'polypeptide(L)'
;MCAQGRVANCGDIVYEPQSVEGPKGLRSCSGGNSRFAQLDDPNKGWPATSVGSTVTFNWVLTARHATSTWEYFIGGSRIAVFDDGGRQPGANVSHSVNLGGRTGRQLVLAVWNIADTTNAFYSCVDLQIGGGGGGGGNPTPTPTATPPSTPRPTPTPTTAPPASGTWSAGTAYKVGDRVTYGGATYQCRQAHTAQTGWEPPNTPALWQKV
;
A
#
# COMPACT_ATOMS: atom_id res chain seq x y z
N MET A 1 2.37 9.00 -4.35
CA MET A 1 2.57 10.48 -4.44
C MET A 1 2.64 11.15 -3.06
N CYS A 2 1.66 10.94 -2.17
CA CYS A 2 1.66 11.54 -0.81
C CYS A 2 2.94 11.28 -0.01
N ALA A 3 3.34 10.01 0.17
CA ALA A 3 4.55 9.64 0.90
C ALA A 3 5.87 10.16 0.28
N GLN A 4 5.83 10.57 -0.99
CA GLN A 4 6.98 11.18 -1.69
C GLN A 4 6.99 12.71 -1.56
N GLY A 5 6.04 13.30 -0.82
CA GLY A 5 5.91 14.75 -0.67
C GLY A 5 5.43 15.48 -1.93
N ARG A 6 4.97 14.77 -2.97
CA ARG A 6 4.52 15.39 -4.24
C ARG A 6 3.09 15.94 -4.17
N VAL A 7 2.34 15.56 -3.13
CA VAL A 7 1.00 16.06 -2.85
C VAL A 7 0.95 16.41 -1.38
N ALA A 8 0.56 17.64 -1.08
CA ALA A 8 0.46 18.16 0.28
C ALA A 8 -0.84 17.72 0.97
N ASN A 9 -0.90 17.92 2.29
CA ASN A 9 -2.12 17.73 3.10
C ASN A 9 -2.75 16.34 2.94
N CYS A 10 -1.91 15.32 2.82
CA CYS A 10 -2.36 13.94 2.67
C CYS A 10 -2.67 13.25 4.01
N GLY A 11 -2.47 13.88 5.16
CA GLY A 11 -2.69 13.24 6.46
C GLY A 11 -1.83 11.99 6.65
N ASP A 12 -2.33 11.01 7.40
CA ASP A 12 -1.56 9.84 7.87
C ASP A 12 -1.01 8.96 6.74
N ILE A 13 -1.63 8.96 5.55
CA ILE A 13 -1.21 8.12 4.42
C ILE A 13 0.21 8.43 3.92
N VAL A 14 0.79 9.58 4.30
CA VAL A 14 2.20 9.88 3.99
C VAL A 14 3.15 8.92 4.69
N TYR A 15 2.77 8.35 5.83
CA TYR A 15 3.61 7.47 6.63
C TYR A 15 3.43 5.98 6.29
N GLU A 16 2.27 5.62 5.76
CA GLU A 16 1.90 4.23 5.50
C GLU A 16 1.16 4.02 4.17
N PRO A 17 1.77 4.38 3.03
CA PRO A 17 1.12 4.26 1.72
C PRO A 17 0.71 2.82 1.37
N GLN A 18 1.28 1.81 2.03
CA GLN A 18 0.95 0.39 1.86
C GLN A 18 -0.38 -0.02 2.51
N SER A 19 -1.01 0.82 3.33
CA SER A 19 -2.08 0.40 4.25
C SER A 19 -3.51 0.71 3.77
N VAL A 20 -3.70 1.09 2.51
CA VAL A 20 -5.05 1.43 1.98
C VAL A 20 -5.86 0.15 1.78
N GLU A 21 -6.37 -0.40 2.87
CA GLU A 21 -7.13 -1.65 2.93
C GLU A 21 -8.60 -1.38 3.25
N GLY A 22 -9.49 -2.14 2.61
CA GLY A 22 -10.93 -2.15 2.92
C GLY A 22 -11.64 -3.38 2.34
N PRO A 23 -12.96 -3.51 2.53
CA PRO A 23 -13.74 -4.62 2.00
C PRO A 23 -13.60 -4.75 0.49
N LYS A 24 -13.56 -5.98 -0.06
CA LYS A 24 -13.54 -6.24 -1.50
C LYS A 24 -14.74 -5.63 -2.23
N GLY A 25 -14.54 -5.33 -3.53
CA GLY A 25 -15.61 -4.90 -4.44
C GLY A 25 -15.85 -3.39 -4.49
N LEU A 26 -15.13 -2.61 -3.70
CA LEU A 26 -15.24 -1.15 -3.71
C LEU A 26 -14.54 -0.52 -4.93
N ARG A 27 -14.89 0.74 -5.20
CA ARG A 27 -14.40 1.53 -6.35
C ARG A 27 -13.81 2.89 -5.97
N SER A 28 -13.65 3.14 -4.68
CA SER A 28 -13.00 4.34 -4.14
C SER A 28 -11.50 4.16 -4.05
N CYS A 29 -10.77 5.27 -4.13
CA CYS A 29 -9.32 5.31 -3.97
C CYS A 29 -8.90 5.03 -2.52
N SER A 30 -9.73 5.38 -1.55
CA SER A 30 -9.53 5.08 -0.13
C SER A 30 -9.83 3.64 0.26
N GLY A 31 -10.48 2.86 -0.62
CA GLY A 31 -11.02 1.55 -0.23
C GLY A 31 -12.13 1.63 0.83
N GLY A 32 -12.77 2.80 0.98
CA GLY A 32 -13.77 3.04 2.03
C GLY A 32 -13.17 3.27 3.41
N ASN A 33 -11.84 3.38 3.50
CA ASN A 33 -11.14 3.67 4.74
C ASN A 33 -11.21 5.17 5.05
N SER A 34 -11.98 5.55 6.06
CA SER A 34 -12.21 6.95 6.43
C SER A 34 -10.94 7.70 6.86
N ARG A 35 -9.92 7.01 7.39
CA ARG A 35 -8.61 7.60 7.71
C ARG A 35 -7.88 8.11 6.45
N PHE A 36 -8.25 7.58 5.30
CA PHE A 36 -7.65 7.88 4.01
C PHE A 36 -8.63 8.51 3.02
N ALA A 37 -9.75 9.06 3.51
CA ALA A 37 -10.81 9.66 2.67
C ALA A 37 -10.29 10.77 1.75
N GLN A 38 -9.21 11.47 2.11
CA GLN A 38 -8.54 12.46 1.28
C GLN A 38 -8.01 11.91 -0.05
N LEU A 39 -7.84 10.59 -0.18
CA LEU A 39 -7.47 9.94 -1.44
C LEU A 39 -8.61 9.98 -2.47
N ASP A 40 -9.85 10.15 -2.01
CA ASP A 40 -11.04 10.22 -2.86
C ASP A 40 -11.34 11.65 -3.36
N ASP A 41 -10.60 12.66 -2.91
CA ASP A 41 -10.80 14.05 -3.32
C ASP A 41 -10.16 14.30 -4.70
N PRO A 42 -10.96 14.48 -5.78
CA PRO A 42 -10.42 14.74 -7.11
C PRO A 42 -9.80 16.14 -7.25
N ASN A 43 -10.12 17.07 -6.35
CA ASN A 43 -9.67 18.46 -6.41
C ASN A 43 -8.32 18.69 -5.72
N LYS A 44 -7.69 17.64 -5.16
CA LYS A 44 -6.39 17.71 -4.48
C LYS A 44 -5.21 18.04 -5.40
N GLY A 45 -5.44 18.17 -6.70
CA GLY A 45 -4.40 18.48 -7.69
C GLY A 45 -3.43 17.33 -7.90
N TRP A 46 -3.93 16.09 -7.95
CA TRP A 46 -3.11 14.89 -8.13
C TRP A 46 -2.25 14.96 -9.42
N PRO A 47 -0.91 14.83 -9.31
CA PRO A 47 -0.03 14.82 -10.48
C PRO A 47 -0.31 13.60 -11.36
N ALA A 48 -0.49 13.83 -12.66
CA ALA A 48 -0.64 12.76 -13.64
C ALA A 48 0.71 12.34 -14.24
N THR A 49 0.89 11.04 -14.47
CA THR A 49 2.07 10.49 -15.15
C THR A 49 1.81 10.31 -16.63
N SER A 50 2.66 10.89 -17.49
CA SER A 50 2.52 10.75 -18.95
C SER A 50 2.91 9.35 -19.42
N VAL A 51 2.04 8.74 -20.24
CA VAL A 51 2.21 7.36 -20.70
C VAL A 51 1.71 7.16 -22.13
N GLY A 52 2.16 6.07 -22.76
CA GLY A 52 1.61 5.56 -24.01
C GLY A 52 0.31 4.76 -23.81
N SER A 53 -0.07 3.95 -24.80
CA SER A 53 -1.29 3.14 -24.77
C SER A 53 -1.21 1.91 -23.84
N THR A 54 -0.01 1.52 -23.42
CA THR A 54 0.27 0.40 -22.53
C THR A 54 1.21 0.86 -21.42
N VAL A 55 0.96 0.43 -20.19
CA VAL A 55 1.72 0.82 -19.00
C VAL A 55 2.04 -0.40 -18.15
N THR A 56 3.27 -0.46 -17.64
CA THR A 56 3.64 -1.42 -16.61
C THR A 56 3.39 -0.83 -15.23
N PHE A 57 2.50 -1.45 -14.47
CA PHE A 57 2.27 -1.15 -13.06
C PHE A 57 3.15 -2.04 -12.19
N ASN A 58 3.91 -1.42 -11.29
CA ASN A 58 4.81 -2.12 -10.37
C ASN A 58 4.31 -1.96 -8.94
N TRP A 59 4.07 -3.07 -8.27
CA TRP A 59 3.72 -3.14 -6.86
C TRP A 59 4.96 -3.51 -6.03
N VAL A 60 5.11 -2.86 -4.87
CA VAL A 60 6.09 -3.21 -3.84
C VAL A 60 5.30 -3.62 -2.60
N LEU A 61 5.45 -4.88 -2.19
CA LEU A 61 4.66 -5.48 -1.11
C LEU A 61 5.50 -5.56 0.16
N THR A 62 5.13 -4.77 1.17
CA THR A 62 5.75 -4.82 2.51
C THR A 62 5.28 -6.03 3.32
N ALA A 63 4.05 -6.48 3.08
CA ALA A 63 3.50 -7.74 3.55
C ALA A 63 2.97 -8.52 2.34
N ARG A 64 3.30 -9.81 2.22
CA ARG A 64 2.89 -10.66 1.10
C ARG A 64 1.73 -11.55 1.53
N HIS A 65 0.57 -11.37 0.94
CA HIS A 65 -0.64 -12.14 1.25
C HIS A 65 -0.98 -13.13 0.13
N ALA A 66 -1.63 -14.25 0.47
CA ALA A 66 -2.23 -15.12 -0.53
C ALA A 66 -3.15 -14.27 -1.42
N THR A 67 -2.99 -14.34 -2.73
CA THR A 67 -3.61 -13.38 -3.66
C THR A 67 -4.57 -14.08 -4.60
N SER A 68 -5.79 -13.56 -4.68
CA SER A 68 -6.77 -14.02 -5.66
C SER A 68 -6.50 -13.32 -6.99
N THR A 69 -6.92 -12.06 -7.12
CA THR A 69 -6.74 -11.29 -8.35
C THR A 69 -6.13 -9.91 -8.11
N TRP A 70 -5.44 -9.44 -9.12
CA TRP A 70 -5.09 -8.03 -9.31
C TRP A 70 -5.96 -7.47 -10.42
N GLU A 71 -6.68 -6.40 -10.15
CA GLU A 71 -7.64 -5.85 -11.09
C GLU A 71 -7.38 -4.36 -11.34
N TYR A 72 -7.53 -3.93 -12.58
CA TYR A 72 -7.28 -2.55 -13.00
C TYR A 72 -8.54 -1.98 -13.66
N PHE A 73 -8.89 -0.74 -13.30
CA PHE A 73 -10.12 -0.09 -13.75
C PHE A 73 -9.88 1.34 -14.20
N ILE A 74 -10.64 1.77 -15.21
CA ILE A 74 -10.79 3.17 -15.60
C ILE A 74 -12.29 3.46 -15.75
N GLY A 75 -12.79 4.49 -15.08
CA GLY A 75 -14.21 4.89 -15.15
C GLY A 75 -15.17 3.73 -14.80
N GLY A 76 -14.81 2.91 -13.81
CA GLY A 76 -15.58 1.73 -13.39
C GLY A 76 -15.47 0.50 -14.30
N SER A 77 -14.91 0.63 -15.50
CA SER A 77 -14.69 -0.51 -16.42
C SER A 77 -13.40 -1.25 -16.09
N ARG A 78 -13.46 -2.58 -15.93
CA ARG A 78 -12.25 -3.41 -15.75
C ARG A 78 -11.47 -3.46 -17.06
N ILE A 79 -10.22 -3.01 -17.04
CA ILE A 79 -9.34 -2.98 -18.21
C ILE A 79 -8.32 -4.13 -18.21
N ALA A 80 -8.02 -4.71 -17.03
CA ALA A 80 -7.18 -5.89 -16.91
C ALA A 80 -7.48 -6.65 -15.61
N VAL A 81 -7.20 -7.96 -15.63
CA VAL A 81 -7.20 -8.83 -14.46
C VAL A 81 -6.04 -9.82 -14.57
N PHE A 82 -5.35 -10.04 -13.46
CA PHE A 82 -4.30 -11.05 -13.31
C PHE A 82 -4.70 -11.95 -12.14
N ASP A 83 -4.77 -13.25 -12.36
CA ASP A 83 -5.23 -14.23 -11.37
C ASP A 83 -4.05 -15.04 -10.85
N ASP A 84 -3.79 -14.94 -9.54
CA ASP A 84 -2.74 -15.66 -8.85
C ASP A 84 -3.22 -17.00 -8.27
N GLY A 85 -4.53 -17.29 -8.33
CA GLY A 85 -5.12 -18.56 -7.91
C GLY A 85 -4.95 -18.86 -6.43
N GLY A 86 -4.81 -17.84 -5.58
CA GLY A 86 -4.56 -17.97 -4.15
C GLY A 86 -3.08 -18.08 -3.77
N ARG A 87 -2.16 -18.02 -4.73
CA ARG A 87 -0.72 -18.09 -4.42
C ARG A 87 -0.24 -16.83 -3.71
N GLN A 88 0.79 -16.98 -2.87
CA GLN A 88 1.49 -15.84 -2.32
C GLN A 88 2.46 -15.28 -3.39
N PRO A 89 2.33 -13.99 -3.77
CA PRO A 89 3.18 -13.38 -4.79
C PRO A 89 4.59 -13.10 -4.25
N GLY A 90 5.52 -12.73 -5.14
CA GLY A 90 6.81 -12.16 -4.76
C GLY A 90 6.68 -10.78 -4.10
N ALA A 91 7.79 -10.26 -3.56
CA ALA A 91 7.80 -8.92 -2.94
C ALA A 91 7.62 -7.78 -3.95
N ASN A 92 7.94 -8.03 -5.22
CA ASN A 92 7.71 -7.12 -6.33
C ASN A 92 6.85 -7.83 -7.37
N VAL A 93 5.82 -7.15 -7.85
CA VAL A 93 4.89 -7.66 -8.87
C VAL A 93 4.76 -6.64 -9.97
N SER A 94 4.85 -7.08 -11.23
CA SER A 94 4.76 -6.20 -12.40
C SER A 94 3.67 -6.70 -13.35
N HIS A 95 2.78 -5.79 -13.76
CA HIS A 95 1.69 -6.07 -14.69
C HIS A 95 1.71 -5.09 -15.86
N SER A 96 1.76 -5.62 -17.08
CA SER A 96 1.64 -4.81 -18.29
C SER A 96 0.17 -4.71 -18.69
N VAL A 97 -0.37 -3.49 -18.69
CA VAL A 97 -1.80 -3.22 -18.87
C VAL A 97 -2.01 -2.33 -20.09
N ASN A 98 -2.82 -2.80 -21.03
CA ASN A 98 -3.32 -1.98 -22.14
C ASN A 98 -4.45 -1.08 -21.63
N LEU A 99 -4.35 0.23 -21.91
CA LEU A 99 -5.30 1.23 -21.42
C LEU A 99 -6.59 1.32 -22.26
N GLY A 100 -6.78 0.37 -23.19
CA GLY A 100 -8.01 0.19 -23.97
C GLY A 100 -8.26 1.29 -24.98
N GLY A 101 -7.19 1.84 -25.58
CA GLY A 101 -7.28 2.90 -26.58
C GLY A 101 -7.71 4.28 -26.04
N ARG A 102 -7.80 4.43 -24.71
CA ARG A 102 -8.15 5.71 -24.07
C ARG A 102 -7.03 6.72 -24.24
N THR A 103 -7.38 8.00 -24.19
CA THR A 103 -6.46 9.14 -24.26
C THR A 103 -6.80 10.17 -23.19
N GLY A 104 -5.93 11.16 -23.01
CA GLY A 104 -6.11 12.25 -22.05
C GLY A 104 -5.88 11.82 -20.60
N ARG A 105 -6.32 12.66 -19.67
CA ARG A 105 -6.17 12.42 -18.23
C ARG A 105 -7.14 11.33 -17.78
N GLN A 106 -6.63 10.24 -17.24
CA GLN A 106 -7.42 9.10 -16.75
C GLN A 106 -7.01 8.76 -15.33
N LEU A 107 -7.98 8.36 -14.51
CA LEU A 107 -7.73 7.77 -13.20
C LEU A 107 -7.79 6.25 -13.34
N VAL A 108 -6.69 5.58 -13.02
CA VAL A 108 -6.64 4.12 -12.91
C VAL A 108 -6.82 3.74 -11.44
N LEU A 109 -7.80 2.89 -11.16
CA LEU A 109 -7.90 2.20 -9.87
C LEU A 109 -7.30 0.81 -10.02
N ALA A 110 -6.26 0.52 -9.23
CA ALA A 110 -5.67 -0.79 -9.09
C ALA A 110 -6.12 -1.42 -7.76
N VAL A 111 -6.61 -2.65 -7.82
CA VAL A 111 -7.18 -3.40 -6.69
C VAL A 111 -6.43 -4.71 -6.53
N TRP A 112 -5.93 -4.96 -5.32
CA TRP A 112 -5.27 -6.22 -4.95
C TRP A 112 -6.20 -7.01 -4.01
N ASN A 113 -6.85 -8.06 -4.55
CA ASN A 113 -7.79 -8.89 -3.81
C ASN A 113 -7.08 -10.02 -3.06
N ILE A 114 -7.12 -9.98 -1.73
CA ILE A 114 -6.50 -10.99 -0.87
C ILE A 114 -7.33 -12.28 -0.91
N ALA A 115 -6.73 -13.45 -1.10
CA ALA A 115 -7.47 -14.69 -1.30
C ALA A 115 -8.18 -15.19 -0.04
N ASP A 116 -7.54 -15.06 1.12
CA ASP A 116 -7.95 -15.67 2.39
C ASP A 116 -8.62 -14.69 3.36
N THR A 117 -8.93 -13.46 2.92
CA THR A 117 -9.68 -12.47 3.71
C THR A 117 -10.85 -11.90 2.91
N THR A 118 -11.67 -11.07 3.54
CA THR A 118 -12.74 -10.30 2.87
C THR A 118 -12.25 -8.98 2.29
N ASN A 119 -10.96 -8.66 2.41
CA ASN A 119 -10.41 -7.34 2.11
C ASN A 119 -9.61 -7.32 0.81
N ALA A 120 -9.38 -6.10 0.32
CA ALA A 120 -8.49 -5.78 -0.77
C ALA A 120 -7.70 -4.50 -0.45
N PHE A 121 -6.56 -4.33 -1.12
CA PHE A 121 -5.81 -3.08 -1.12
C PHE A 121 -6.14 -2.25 -2.37
N TYR A 122 -6.25 -0.94 -2.19
CA TYR A 122 -6.71 -0.01 -3.22
C TYR A 122 -5.63 1.05 -3.53
N SER A 123 -5.36 1.28 -4.81
CA SER A 123 -4.40 2.30 -5.25
C SER A 123 -4.90 3.03 -6.48
N CYS A 124 -5.06 4.35 -6.36
CA CYS A 124 -5.39 5.21 -7.49
C CYS A 124 -4.14 5.84 -8.11
N VAL A 125 -4.10 5.88 -9.44
CA VAL A 125 -3.00 6.44 -10.23
C VAL A 125 -3.56 7.33 -11.33
N ASP A 126 -3.24 8.63 -11.28
CA ASP A 126 -3.53 9.55 -12.37
C ASP A 126 -2.52 9.40 -13.51
N LEU A 127 -3.04 9.19 -14.72
CA LEU A 127 -2.26 9.05 -15.95
C LEU A 127 -2.65 10.12 -16.95
N GLN A 128 -1.70 10.56 -17.76
CA GLN A 128 -1.94 11.36 -18.96
C GLN A 128 -1.59 10.51 -20.19
N ILE A 129 -2.61 10.01 -20.89
CA ILE A 129 -2.43 9.04 -21.99
C ILE A 129 -2.37 9.76 -23.34
N GLY A 130 -1.36 9.46 -24.15
CA GLY A 130 -1.31 9.88 -25.56
C GLY A 130 -0.82 11.31 -25.82
N GLY A 131 -0.27 12.01 -24.83
CA GLY A 131 0.47 13.25 -25.06
C GLY A 131 1.86 12.95 -25.63
N GLY A 132 2.02 12.87 -26.95
CA GLY A 132 3.34 12.70 -27.60
C GLY A 132 4.28 13.88 -27.28
N GLY A 133 5.61 13.74 -27.26
CA GLY A 133 6.50 12.60 -27.41
C GLY A 133 7.91 13.04 -27.01
N GLY A 134 8.72 12.12 -26.47
CA GLY A 134 10.11 12.40 -26.08
C GLY A 134 10.62 11.42 -25.04
N GLY A 135 10.78 10.16 -25.41
CA GLY A 135 11.39 9.14 -24.56
C GLY A 135 10.87 7.74 -24.79
N GLY A 136 11.04 7.22 -26.01
CA GLY A 136 11.17 5.79 -26.22
C GLY A 136 12.39 5.31 -25.42
N GLY A 137 12.14 4.95 -24.18
CA GLY A 137 13.10 4.43 -23.24
C GLY A 137 12.29 3.69 -22.21
N ASN A 138 12.12 2.39 -22.43
CA ASN A 138 12.16 1.49 -21.31
C ASN A 138 13.42 1.89 -20.52
N PRO A 139 13.37 2.40 -19.27
CA PRO A 139 14.41 1.96 -18.38
C PRO A 139 14.12 0.47 -18.21
N THR A 140 14.78 -0.36 -19.03
CA THR A 140 15.35 -1.56 -18.45
C THR A 140 15.99 -1.06 -17.17
N PRO A 141 15.62 -1.55 -15.97
CA PRO A 141 16.46 -1.28 -14.83
C PRO A 141 17.82 -1.90 -15.20
N THR A 142 18.75 -1.06 -15.65
CA THR A 142 20.16 -1.39 -15.51
C THR A 142 20.30 -1.76 -14.04
N PRO A 143 20.83 -2.95 -13.69
CA PRO A 143 21.08 -3.28 -12.29
C PRO A 143 21.95 -2.15 -11.74
N THR A 144 21.32 -1.26 -10.97
CA THR A 144 22.04 -0.18 -10.32
C THR A 144 22.83 -0.88 -9.24
N ALA A 145 24.15 -0.81 -9.38
CA ALA A 145 25.08 -1.29 -8.38
C ALA A 145 24.62 -0.83 -6.99
N THR A 146 24.64 -1.76 -6.05
CA THR A 146 24.48 -1.53 -4.61
C THR A 146 25.07 -0.17 -4.23
N PRO A 147 24.29 0.80 -3.71
CA PRO A 147 24.88 2.01 -3.17
C PRO A 147 25.84 1.60 -2.03
N PRO A 148 27.06 2.17 -1.96
CA PRO A 148 27.94 1.90 -0.85
C PRO A 148 27.21 2.35 0.43
N SER A 149 27.13 1.43 1.39
CA SER A 149 26.59 1.65 2.72
C SER A 149 27.37 2.78 3.41
N THR A 150 26.87 4.01 3.32
CA THR A 150 27.26 5.06 4.25
C THR A 150 26.46 4.84 5.54
N PRO A 151 27.12 4.66 6.70
CA PRO A 151 26.42 4.40 7.95
C PRO A 151 25.78 5.70 8.45
N ARG A 152 24.45 5.69 8.64
CA ARG A 152 23.69 6.77 9.30
C ARG A 152 22.94 6.18 10.50
N PRO A 153 22.91 6.89 11.64
CA PRO A 153 23.42 6.42 12.92
C PRO A 153 22.59 5.27 13.50
N THR A 154 23.30 4.39 14.20
CA THR A 154 22.76 3.45 15.17
C THR A 154 21.78 4.15 16.11
N PRO A 155 20.48 3.80 16.17
CA PRO A 155 19.71 4.05 17.37
C PRO A 155 20.31 3.16 18.46
N THR A 156 21.00 3.79 19.41
CA THR A 156 21.51 3.15 20.62
C THR A 156 20.40 2.33 21.29
N PRO A 157 20.62 1.05 21.65
CA PRO A 157 19.68 0.28 22.42
C PRO A 157 19.80 0.70 23.90
N THR A 158 18.90 1.55 24.36
CA THR A 158 18.61 1.80 25.77
C THR A 158 17.10 2.03 25.82
N THR A 159 16.25 1.28 26.53
CA THR A 159 16.34 0.73 27.89
C THR A 159 15.23 -0.32 28.04
N ALA A 160 15.47 -1.35 28.86
CA ALA A 160 14.54 -2.24 29.58
C ALA A 160 13.12 -2.56 29.02
N PRO A 161 12.70 -3.84 29.00
CA PRO A 161 11.32 -4.20 28.69
C PRO A 161 10.35 -3.62 29.74
N PRO A 162 9.23 -2.98 29.36
CA PRO A 162 8.14 -2.83 30.29
C PRO A 162 7.51 -4.21 30.47
N ALA A 163 7.70 -4.80 31.64
CA ALA A 163 6.77 -5.82 32.12
C ALA A 163 5.46 -5.12 32.43
N SER A 164 4.41 -5.38 31.64
CA SER A 164 3.01 -5.54 32.09
C SER A 164 2.01 -5.33 30.95
N GLY A 165 2.00 -6.27 29.99
CA GLY A 165 0.79 -6.70 29.27
C GLY A 165 -0.17 -5.64 28.74
N THR A 166 0.23 -4.39 28.49
CA THR A 166 -0.61 -3.29 28.03
C THR A 166 0.05 -2.69 26.80
N TRP A 167 -0.74 -2.38 25.77
CA TRP A 167 -0.19 -1.85 24.53
C TRP A 167 0.36 -0.43 24.72
N SER A 168 1.51 -0.13 24.13
CA SER A 168 2.12 1.21 24.14
C SER A 168 2.77 1.52 22.81
N ALA A 169 2.50 2.72 22.27
CA ALA A 169 3.22 3.28 21.14
C ALA A 169 4.72 3.36 21.43
N GLY A 170 5.55 3.23 20.38
CA GLY A 170 7.00 3.18 20.45
C GLY A 170 7.59 1.82 20.89
N THR A 171 6.75 0.87 21.32
CA THR A 171 7.23 -0.43 21.81
C THR A 171 7.40 -1.42 20.66
N ALA A 172 8.54 -2.11 20.62
CA ALA A 172 8.77 -3.23 19.71
C ALA A 172 8.07 -4.50 20.23
N TYR A 173 7.16 -5.04 19.43
CA TYR A 173 6.45 -6.29 19.69
C TYR A 173 6.89 -7.37 18.71
N LYS A 174 7.04 -8.59 19.20
CA LYS A 174 7.31 -9.80 18.41
C LYS A 174 6.05 -10.64 18.26
N VAL A 175 6.02 -11.49 17.24
CA VAL A 175 4.91 -12.43 17.02
C VAL A 175 4.68 -13.25 18.29
N GLY A 176 3.43 -13.34 18.72
CA GLY A 176 3.04 -14.05 19.94
C GLY A 176 2.99 -13.19 21.20
N ASP A 177 3.57 -11.98 21.21
CA ASP A 177 3.45 -11.07 22.35
C ASP A 177 1.98 -10.75 22.64
N ARG A 178 1.61 -10.68 23.93
CA ARG A 178 0.24 -10.36 24.35
C ARG A 178 0.19 -9.02 25.06
N VAL A 179 -0.79 -8.21 24.68
CA VAL A 179 -1.04 -6.88 25.23
C VAL A 179 -2.52 -6.68 25.50
N THR A 180 -2.84 -5.78 26.41
CA THR A 180 -4.19 -5.38 26.77
C THR A 180 -4.40 -3.96 26.25
N TYR A 181 -5.52 -3.71 25.59
CA TYR A 181 -5.90 -2.39 25.12
C TYR A 181 -7.42 -2.24 25.16
N GLY A 182 -7.93 -1.18 25.79
CA GLY A 182 -9.37 -0.97 25.95
C GLY A 182 -10.09 -2.12 26.68
N GLY A 183 -9.41 -2.77 27.64
CA GLY A 183 -9.98 -3.88 28.43
C GLY A 183 -10.02 -5.25 27.73
N ALA A 184 -9.52 -5.35 26.50
CA ALA A 184 -9.40 -6.61 25.77
C ALA A 184 -7.93 -7.02 25.58
N THR A 185 -7.68 -8.33 25.53
CA THR A 185 -6.35 -8.89 25.25
C THR A 185 -6.17 -9.13 23.75
N TYR A 186 -4.98 -8.84 23.25
CA TYR A 186 -4.58 -9.01 21.87
C TYR A 186 -3.23 -9.71 21.80
N GLN A 187 -3.08 -10.61 20.83
CA GLN A 187 -1.85 -11.28 20.48
C GLN A 187 -1.27 -10.68 19.20
N CYS A 188 0.00 -10.33 19.23
CA CYS A 188 0.76 -9.83 18.10
C CYS A 188 0.89 -10.93 17.04
N ARG A 189 0.45 -10.64 15.82
CA ARG A 189 0.51 -11.56 14.67
C ARG A 189 1.78 -11.36 13.83
N GLN A 190 2.32 -10.15 13.82
CA GLN A 190 3.47 -9.75 13.02
C GLN A 190 4.40 -8.86 13.85
N ALA A 191 5.69 -9.15 13.87
CA ALA A 191 6.65 -8.34 14.62
C ALA A 191 6.73 -6.92 14.05
N HIS A 192 6.64 -5.91 14.91
CA HIS A 192 6.64 -4.50 14.52
C HIS A 192 7.00 -3.60 15.71
N THR A 193 7.32 -2.33 15.43
CA THR A 193 7.35 -1.28 16.46
C THR A 193 6.04 -0.52 16.42
N ALA A 194 5.29 -0.53 17.52
CA ALA A 194 4.00 0.13 17.63
C ALA A 194 4.12 1.64 17.42
N GLN A 195 3.11 2.23 16.79
CA GLN A 195 3.00 3.67 16.55
C GLN A 195 1.64 4.16 17.07
N THR A 196 1.53 5.44 17.39
CA THR A 196 0.24 6.06 17.68
C THR A 196 -0.69 5.86 16.48
N GLY A 197 -1.92 5.40 16.70
CA GLY A 197 -2.84 5.00 15.62
C GLY A 197 -2.75 3.51 15.22
N TRP A 198 -1.76 2.76 15.72
CA TRP A 198 -1.63 1.30 15.54
C TRP A 198 -2.13 0.52 16.75
N GLU A 199 -3.15 1.04 17.44
CA GLU A 199 -3.74 0.34 18.56
C GLU A 199 -4.34 -0.99 18.09
N PRO A 200 -4.36 -2.04 18.93
CA PRO A 200 -4.76 -3.38 18.51
C PRO A 200 -6.10 -3.50 17.76
N PRO A 201 -7.19 -2.79 18.12
CA PRO A 201 -8.43 -2.86 17.34
C PRO A 201 -8.35 -2.22 15.95
N ASN A 202 -7.41 -1.30 15.73
CA ASN A 202 -7.29 -0.53 14.48
C ASN A 202 -6.45 -1.25 13.42
N THR A 203 -5.65 -2.25 13.82
CA THR A 203 -4.70 -2.94 12.94
C THR A 203 -4.81 -4.48 13.04
N PRO A 204 -5.91 -5.09 12.50
CA PRO A 204 -6.16 -6.54 12.59
C PRO A 204 -5.11 -7.42 11.88
N ALA A 205 -4.35 -6.83 10.95
CA ALA A 205 -3.20 -7.47 10.33
C ALA A 205 -2.05 -7.69 11.32
N LEU A 206 -1.87 -6.79 12.30
CA LEU A 206 -0.80 -6.80 13.30
C LEU A 206 -1.24 -7.45 14.60
N TRP A 207 -2.53 -7.37 14.96
CA TRP A 207 -3.06 -7.83 16.25
C TRP A 207 -4.29 -8.72 16.08
N GLN A 208 -4.38 -9.76 16.90
CA GLN A 208 -5.53 -10.65 17.01
C GLN A 208 -6.11 -10.57 18.41
N LYS A 209 -7.41 -10.30 18.55
CA LYS A 209 -8.08 -10.37 19.86
C LYS A 209 -8.12 -11.82 20.37
N VAL A 210 -7.78 -12.03 21.64
CA VAL A 210 -7.75 -13.35 22.33
C VAL A 210 -8.58 -13.35 23.60
#